data_AF-A0A353FE74-F1
#
_entry.id   AF-A0A353FE74-F1
#
_cell.length_a   1.000
_cell.length_b   1.000
_cell.length_c   1.000
_cell.angle_alpha   90.00
_cell.angle_beta   90.00
_cell.angle_gamma   90.00
#
_symmetry.space_group_name_H-M   'P 1'
#
loop_
_entity.id
_entity.type
_entity.pdbx_description
1 polymer ?
#
loop_
_entity_poly.entity_id
_entity_poly.type
_entity_poly.pdbx_seq_one_letter_code
_entity_poly.pdbx_strand_id
1 'polypeptide(L)'
;MKLALHWKIIIGLLLGVIWAIISSQLGWSQFTIDWIAPFGTIFINLLKLIAVPLVLFSIISGVAGLGDPSSLGRMGAKTLLFYFATTVLAVSLGLFLVNMIKPGKLVDDETRIDNRISYEVWADSEGLEIKDGINYLQDPQFMERAQKITELSKAELRDAASNDAVKSKMETANQTKDSGPLQPLVDLVPQNIFESLSDNGSMLKVIFFALFFGISLLLIPDSKSDPVKNFVDGTMEIFLKMVDIVMQAAPFFVFA
;
A
#
# COMPACT_ATOMS: atom_id res chain seq x y z
N MET A 1 -33.67 13.99 12.18
CA MET A 1 -32.83 14.32 11.01
C MET A 1 -31.94 13.12 10.71
N LYS A 2 -31.96 12.55 9.49
CA LYS A 2 -31.04 11.46 9.13
C LYS A 2 -29.66 12.09 8.86
N LEU A 3 -28.65 11.78 9.68
CA LEU A 3 -27.27 12.23 9.47
C LEU A 3 -26.70 11.66 8.16
N ALA A 4 -25.91 12.45 7.43
CA ALA A 4 -25.22 11.99 6.22
C ALA A 4 -24.14 10.94 6.55
N LEU A 5 -23.82 10.08 5.59
CA LEU A 5 -22.96 8.92 5.82
C LEU A 5 -21.53 9.30 6.25
N HIS A 6 -20.93 10.30 5.62
CA HIS A 6 -19.58 10.76 5.98
C HIS A 6 -19.49 11.22 7.44
N TRP A 7 -20.53 11.91 7.95
CA TRP A 7 -20.60 12.29 9.37
C TRP A 7 -20.68 11.07 10.28
N LYS A 8 -21.45 10.05 9.91
CA LYS A 8 -21.52 8.81 10.69
C LYS A 8 -20.18 8.09 10.74
N ILE A 9 -19.44 8.05 9.64
CA ILE A 9 -18.10 7.46 9.58
C ILE A 9 -17.13 8.22 10.48
N ILE A 10 -17.12 9.56 10.42
CA ILE A 10 -16.28 10.40 11.27
C ILE A 10 -16.60 10.17 12.75
N ILE A 11 -17.89 10.10 13.11
CA ILE A 11 -18.32 9.79 14.47
C ILE A 11 -17.85 8.39 14.90
N GLY A 12 -18.01 7.39 14.05
CA GLY A 12 -17.53 6.02 14.31
C GLY A 12 -16.02 5.99 14.57
N LEU A 13 -15.23 6.66 13.73
CA LEU A 13 -13.78 6.79 13.90
C LEU A 13 -13.41 7.45 15.23
N LEU A 14 -14.04 8.59 15.55
CA LEU A 14 -13.76 9.29 16.81
C LEU A 14 -14.11 8.43 18.03
N LEU A 15 -15.26 7.76 17.99
CA LEU A 15 -15.68 6.84 19.06
C LEU A 15 -14.73 5.64 19.18
N GLY A 16 -14.24 5.10 18.07
CA GLY A 16 -13.28 3.98 18.07
C GLY A 16 -11.96 4.38 18.70
N VAL A 17 -11.44 5.57 18.36
CA VAL A 17 -10.21 6.13 18.97
C VAL A 17 -10.41 6.35 20.48
N ILE A 18 -11.53 6.94 20.89
CA ILE A 18 -11.84 7.15 22.31
C ILE A 18 -11.93 5.80 23.05
N TRP A 19 -12.63 4.82 22.46
CA TRP A 19 -12.75 3.48 23.02
C TRP A 19 -11.38 2.81 23.19
N ALA A 20 -10.52 2.87 22.17
CA ALA A 20 -9.19 2.27 22.21
C ALA A 20 -8.32 2.85 23.34
N ILE A 21 -8.38 4.16 23.57
CA ILE A 21 -7.65 4.81 24.66
C ILE A 21 -8.18 4.35 26.02
N ILE A 22 -9.51 4.32 26.18
CA ILE A 22 -10.16 3.91 27.44
C ILE A 22 -9.90 2.43 27.73
N SER A 23 -10.07 1.54 26.73
CA SER A 23 -9.86 0.11 26.88
C SER A 23 -8.40 -0.20 27.23
N SER A 24 -7.45 0.54 26.64
CA SER A 24 -6.04 0.41 26.96
C SER A 24 -5.72 0.80 28.40
N GLN A 25 -6.34 1.86 28.94
CA GLN A 25 -6.10 2.30 30.31
C GLN A 25 -6.74 1.39 31.35
N LEU A 26 -7.90 0.79 31.02
CA LEU A 26 -8.64 -0.11 31.92
C LEU A 26 -8.20 -1.58 31.81
N GLY A 27 -7.22 -1.90 30.95
CA GLY A 27 -6.74 -3.27 30.74
C GLY A 27 -7.71 -4.17 29.95
N TRP A 28 -8.67 -3.58 29.22
CA TRP A 28 -9.66 -4.29 28.38
C TRP A 28 -9.21 -4.48 26.93
N SER A 29 -7.91 -4.35 26.66
CA SER A 29 -7.35 -4.53 25.32
C SER A 29 -7.67 -5.91 24.75
N GLN A 30 -7.61 -6.96 25.56
CA GLN A 30 -7.90 -8.32 25.11
C GLN A 30 -9.36 -8.50 24.69
N PHE A 31 -10.30 -7.93 25.45
CA PHE A 31 -11.72 -7.93 25.06
C PHE A 31 -11.93 -7.22 23.72
N THR A 32 -11.26 -6.08 23.51
CA THR A 32 -11.35 -5.32 22.26
C THR A 32 -10.80 -6.13 21.08
N ILE A 33 -9.68 -6.83 21.26
CA ILE A 33 -9.08 -7.68 20.22
C ILE A 33 -9.99 -8.86 19.88
N ASP A 34 -10.58 -9.51 20.89
CA ASP A 34 -11.34 -10.76 20.66
C ASP A 34 -12.77 -10.51 20.18
N TRP A 35 -13.39 -9.39 20.54
CA TRP A 35 -14.82 -9.14 20.30
C TRP A 35 -15.12 -7.93 19.41
N ILE A 36 -14.23 -6.95 19.33
CA ILE A 36 -14.46 -5.72 18.56
C ILE A 36 -13.67 -5.77 17.25
N ALA A 37 -12.35 -5.98 17.31
CA ALA A 37 -11.47 -6.03 16.14
C ALA A 37 -11.88 -7.03 15.01
N PRO A 38 -12.55 -8.17 15.29
CA PRO A 38 -13.02 -9.05 14.22
C PRO A 38 -14.01 -8.36 13.29
N PHE A 39 -14.82 -7.40 13.76
CA PHE A 39 -15.73 -6.64 12.91
C PHE A 39 -14.98 -5.73 11.94
N GLY A 40 -13.93 -5.03 12.40
CA GLY A 40 -13.03 -4.29 11.52
C GLY A 40 -12.37 -5.19 10.47
N THR A 41 -11.95 -6.39 10.89
CA THR A 41 -11.36 -7.39 9.97
C THR A 41 -12.36 -7.85 8.90
N ILE A 42 -13.61 -8.14 9.30
CA ILE A 42 -14.69 -8.51 8.36
C ILE A 42 -14.89 -7.39 7.34
N PHE A 43 -14.92 -6.14 7.77
CA PHE A 43 -15.08 -5.00 6.89
C PHE A 43 -13.97 -4.87 5.85
N ILE A 44 -12.71 -4.98 6.30
CA ILE A 44 -11.56 -4.95 5.39
C ILE A 44 -11.62 -6.12 4.40
N ASN A 45 -12.03 -7.30 4.85
CA ASN A 45 -12.19 -8.46 3.97
C ASN A 45 -13.31 -8.26 2.94
N LEU A 46 -14.43 -7.66 3.33
CA LEU A 46 -15.53 -7.31 2.41
C LEU A 46 -15.06 -6.28 1.36
N LEU A 47 -14.32 -5.24 1.77
CA LEU A 47 -13.78 -4.25 0.84
C LEU A 47 -12.78 -4.89 -0.14
N LYS A 48 -11.87 -5.74 0.36
CA LYS A 48 -10.90 -6.47 -0.48
C LYS A 48 -11.59 -7.43 -1.46
N LEU A 49 -12.62 -8.14 -1.00
CA LEU A 49 -13.43 -9.05 -1.82
C LEU A 49 -14.06 -8.31 -3.02
N ILE A 50 -14.53 -7.08 -2.80
CA ILE A 50 -15.20 -6.28 -3.82
C ILE A 50 -14.17 -5.59 -4.74
N ALA A 51 -13.05 -5.12 -4.19
CA ALA A 51 -12.11 -4.27 -4.91
C ALA A 51 -11.54 -4.91 -6.18
N VAL A 52 -11.01 -6.14 -6.11
CA VAL A 52 -10.32 -6.76 -7.25
C VAL A 52 -11.28 -7.05 -8.42
N PRO A 53 -12.44 -7.71 -8.22
CA PRO A 53 -13.42 -7.91 -9.29
C PRO A 53 -13.99 -6.59 -9.82
N LEU A 54 -14.29 -5.63 -8.94
CA LEU A 54 -14.80 -4.33 -9.37
C LEU A 54 -13.82 -3.61 -10.29
N VAL A 55 -12.53 -3.61 -9.96
CA VAL A 55 -11.48 -3.03 -10.82
C VAL A 55 -11.42 -3.74 -12.18
N LEU A 56 -11.46 -5.09 -12.20
CA LEU A 56 -11.50 -5.87 -13.43
C LEU A 56 -12.66 -5.44 -14.33
N PHE A 57 -13.90 -5.52 -13.83
CA PHE A 57 -15.08 -5.23 -14.63
C PHE A 57 -15.20 -3.75 -14.98
N SER A 58 -14.84 -2.85 -14.05
CA SER A 58 -14.87 -1.40 -14.27
C SER A 58 -13.91 -0.96 -15.37
N ILE A 59 -12.70 -1.54 -15.42
CA ILE A 59 -11.74 -1.21 -16.48
C ILE A 59 -12.20 -1.80 -17.82
N ILE A 60 -12.69 -3.05 -17.85
CA ILE A 60 -13.19 -3.64 -19.09
C ILE A 60 -14.36 -2.80 -19.64
N SER A 61 -15.36 -2.49 -18.80
CA SER A 61 -16.50 -1.63 -19.15
C SER A 61 -16.04 -0.25 -19.63
N GLY A 62 -15.17 0.39 -18.84
CA GLY A 62 -14.67 1.73 -19.12
C GLY A 62 -13.91 1.82 -20.44
N VAL A 63 -13.06 0.84 -20.77
CA VAL A 63 -12.34 0.79 -22.04
C VAL A 63 -13.27 0.46 -23.20
N ALA A 64 -14.13 -0.54 -23.05
CA ALA A 64 -15.07 -0.95 -24.10
C ALA A 64 -16.09 0.15 -24.46
N GLY A 65 -16.32 1.11 -23.57
CA GLY A 65 -17.14 2.30 -23.83
C GLY A 65 -16.45 3.43 -24.62
N LEU A 66 -15.13 3.40 -24.82
CA LEU A 66 -14.38 4.48 -25.49
C LEU A 66 -14.52 4.49 -27.02
N GLY A 67 -15.03 3.40 -27.62
CA GLY A 67 -15.24 3.26 -29.07
C GLY A 67 -13.97 3.06 -29.90
N ASP A 68 -12.94 3.91 -29.75
CA ASP A 68 -11.67 3.81 -30.49
C ASP A 68 -10.48 3.50 -29.56
N PRO A 69 -9.73 2.40 -29.79
CA PRO A 69 -8.50 2.08 -29.07
C PRO A 69 -7.45 3.20 -29.03
N SER A 70 -7.38 4.07 -30.06
CA SER A 70 -6.41 5.17 -30.10
C SER A 70 -6.66 6.22 -29.00
N SER A 71 -7.91 6.34 -28.55
CA SER A 71 -8.31 7.24 -27.46
C SER A 71 -7.74 6.81 -26.12
N LEU A 72 -7.62 5.49 -25.88
CA LEU A 72 -7.05 4.94 -24.66
C LEU A 72 -5.55 5.28 -24.55
N GLY A 73 -4.80 5.09 -25.63
CA GLY A 73 -3.36 5.40 -25.65
C GLY A 73 -3.07 6.86 -25.33
N ARG A 74 -3.83 7.79 -25.93
CA ARG A 74 -3.68 9.24 -25.67
C ARG A 74 -4.10 9.62 -24.25
N MET A 75 -5.18 9.02 -23.73
CA MET A 75 -5.64 9.23 -22.36
C MET A 75 -4.57 8.73 -21.37
N GLY A 76 -4.08 7.51 -21.56
CA GLY A 76 -3.03 6.91 -20.75
C GLY A 76 -1.74 7.74 -20.74
N ALA A 77 -1.27 8.18 -21.90
CA ALA A 77 -0.07 9.02 -21.99
C ALA A 77 -0.22 10.37 -21.26
N LYS A 78 -1.40 11.02 -21.37
CA LYS A 78 -1.69 12.27 -20.64
C LYS A 78 -1.72 12.04 -19.14
N THR A 79 -2.36 10.96 -18.69
CA THR A 79 -2.45 10.61 -17.27
C THR A 79 -1.06 10.26 -16.70
N LEU A 80 -0.26 9.50 -17.43
CA LEU A 80 1.11 9.16 -17.02
C LEU A 80 1.98 10.41 -16.90
N LEU A 81 1.93 11.31 -17.88
CA LEU A 81 2.65 12.58 -17.84
C LEU A 81 2.19 13.46 -16.66
N PHE A 82 0.87 13.50 -16.41
CA PHE A 82 0.30 14.21 -15.27
C PHE A 82 0.78 13.63 -13.92
N TYR A 83 0.82 12.30 -13.77
CA TYR A 83 1.33 11.66 -12.56
C TYR A 83 2.82 11.91 -12.35
N PHE A 84 3.63 11.84 -13.40
CA PHE A 84 5.05 12.18 -13.29
C PHE A 84 5.25 13.64 -12.92
N ALA A 85 4.54 14.56 -13.57
CA ALA A 85 4.65 15.99 -13.27
C ALA A 85 4.24 16.29 -11.82
N THR A 86 3.12 15.76 -11.36
CA THR A 86 2.66 15.96 -9.97
C THR A 86 3.58 15.30 -8.95
N THR A 87 4.17 14.13 -9.26
CA THR A 87 5.18 13.48 -8.41
C THR A 87 6.45 14.32 -8.30
N VAL A 88 6.97 14.82 -9.42
CA VAL A 88 8.15 15.70 -9.43
C VAL A 88 7.87 16.98 -8.63
N LEU A 89 6.70 17.59 -8.79
CA LEU A 89 6.31 18.76 -8.02
C LEU A 89 6.19 18.45 -6.53
N ALA A 90 5.59 17.32 -6.16
CA ALA A 90 5.45 16.88 -4.77
C ALA A 90 6.82 16.61 -4.11
N VAL A 91 7.71 15.90 -4.80
CA VAL A 91 9.08 15.65 -4.33
C VAL A 91 9.84 16.96 -4.21
N SER A 92 9.72 17.86 -5.19
CA SER A 92 10.39 19.18 -5.15
C SER A 92 9.90 20.02 -3.97
N LEU A 93 8.59 20.06 -3.73
CA LEU A 93 8.01 20.76 -2.58
C LEU A 93 8.43 20.12 -1.26
N GLY A 94 8.44 18.79 -1.17
CA GLY A 94 8.91 18.05 0.00
C GLY A 94 10.38 18.35 0.30
N LEU A 95 11.25 18.29 -0.71
CA LEU A 95 12.66 18.65 -0.58
C LEU A 95 12.84 20.12 -0.20
N PHE A 96 12.05 21.03 -0.76
CA PHE A 96 12.07 22.45 -0.39
C PHE A 96 11.74 22.64 1.10
N LEU A 97 10.63 22.05 1.57
CA LEU A 97 10.21 22.13 2.97
C LEU A 97 11.24 21.50 3.92
N VAL A 98 11.79 20.33 3.58
CA VAL A 98 12.82 19.65 4.38
C VAL A 98 14.09 20.49 4.49
N ASN A 99 14.53 21.12 3.40
CA ASN A 99 15.72 21.98 3.40
C ASN A 99 15.50 23.30 4.14
N MET A 100 14.26 23.80 4.20
CA MET A 100 13.91 25.02 4.94
C MET A 100 13.77 24.76 6.45
N ILE A 101 13.01 23.72 6.83
CA ILE A 101 12.68 23.41 8.22
C ILE A 101 13.83 22.68 8.91
N LYS A 102 14.62 21.89 8.16
CA LYS A 102 15.73 21.05 8.66
C LYS A 102 15.32 20.24 9.91
N PRO A 103 14.26 19.42 9.83
CA PRO A 103 13.66 18.77 10.99
C PRO A 103 14.64 17.89 11.77
N GLY A 104 15.67 17.36 11.12
CA GLY A 104 16.71 16.57 11.79
C GLY A 104 17.46 17.34 12.90
N LYS A 105 17.50 18.68 12.88
CA LYS A 105 18.12 19.49 13.94
C LYS A 105 17.23 19.67 15.18
N LEU A 106 15.96 19.28 15.09
CA LEU A 106 15.04 19.30 16.22
C LEU A 106 15.19 18.08 17.12
N VAL A 107 15.90 17.05 16.63
CA VAL A 107 16.24 15.85 17.40
C VAL A 107 17.50 16.13 18.21
N ASP A 108 17.48 15.75 19.49
CA ASP A 108 18.62 15.86 20.40
C ASP A 108 19.88 15.19 19.82
N ASP A 109 21.04 15.81 20.04
CA ASP A 109 22.31 15.37 19.45
C ASP A 109 22.67 13.93 19.86
N GLU A 110 22.32 13.52 21.08
CA GLU A 110 22.56 12.17 21.56
C GLU A 110 21.73 11.12 20.79
N THR A 111 20.44 11.39 20.59
CA THR A 111 19.56 10.50 19.82
C THR A 111 19.98 10.43 18.34
N ARG A 112 20.50 11.52 17.78
CA ARG A 112 21.06 11.52 16.42
C ARG A 112 22.26 10.59 16.31
N ILE A 113 23.14 10.58 17.31
CA ILE A 113 24.30 9.70 17.37
C ILE A 113 23.85 8.23 17.53
N ASP A 114 22.88 7.95 18.40
CA ASP A 114 22.31 6.60 18.54
C ASP A 114 21.77 6.05 17.23
N ASN A 115 20.90 6.82 16.56
CA ASN A 115 20.31 6.41 15.28
C ASN A 115 21.38 6.21 14.21
N ARG A 116 22.44 7.02 14.23
CA ARG A 116 23.56 6.88 13.31
C ARG A 116 24.35 5.60 13.59
N ILE A 117 24.66 5.30 14.85
CA ILE A 117 25.32 4.06 15.23
C ILE A 117 24.46 2.84 14.83
N SER A 118 23.15 2.87 15.06
CA SER A 118 22.24 1.80 14.64
C SER A 118 22.29 1.57 13.12
N TYR A 119 22.36 2.64 12.32
CA TYR A 119 22.56 2.54 10.88
C TYR A 119 23.91 1.91 10.52
N GLU A 120 25.00 2.31 11.18
CA GLU A 120 26.34 1.76 10.93
C GLU A 120 26.41 0.27 11.27
N VAL A 121 25.78 -0.16 12.37
CA VAL A 121 25.67 -1.58 12.75
C VAL A 121 24.89 -2.37 11.71
N TRP A 122 23.76 -1.83 11.23
CA TRP A 122 22.99 -2.47 10.16
C TRP A 122 23.79 -2.55 8.86
N ALA A 123 24.46 -1.46 8.45
CA ALA A 123 25.27 -1.41 7.25
C ALA A 123 26.42 -2.43 7.30
N ASP A 124 27.11 -2.56 8.44
CA ASP A 124 28.16 -3.57 8.67
C ASP A 124 27.60 -4.99 8.57
N SER A 125 26.42 -5.24 9.15
CA SER A 125 25.77 -6.56 9.08
C SER A 125 25.36 -6.99 7.66
N GLU A 126 25.06 -6.02 6.80
CA GLU A 126 24.71 -6.23 5.38
C GLU A 126 25.95 -6.13 4.45
N GLY A 127 27.15 -5.89 5.00
CA GLY A 127 28.37 -5.71 4.23
C GLY A 127 28.38 -4.47 3.33
N LEU A 128 27.63 -3.42 3.70
CA LEU A 128 27.52 -2.16 2.97
C LEU A 128 28.60 -1.16 3.39
N GLU A 129 29.22 -0.51 2.41
CA GLU A 129 30.21 0.54 2.65
C GLU A 129 29.55 1.90 2.93
N ILE A 130 29.96 2.54 4.03
CA ILE A 130 29.47 3.87 4.44
C ILE A 130 30.14 4.95 3.56
N LYS A 131 29.34 5.70 2.79
CA LYS A 131 29.85 6.62 1.74
C LYS A 131 30.02 8.08 2.16
N ASP A 132 29.60 8.45 3.36
CA ASP A 132 29.62 9.84 3.84
C ASP A 132 30.82 10.18 4.73
N GLY A 133 31.72 9.20 4.97
CA GLY A 133 32.97 9.39 5.70
C GLY A 133 32.81 9.56 7.22
N ILE A 134 31.59 9.41 7.77
CA ILE A 134 31.33 9.46 9.21
C ILE A 134 31.27 8.01 9.74
N ASN A 135 31.97 7.71 10.83
CA ASN A 135 31.92 6.38 11.44
C ASN A 135 32.09 6.51 12.96
N TYR A 136 30.99 6.42 13.70
CA TYR A 136 30.99 6.48 15.16
C TYR A 136 31.33 5.13 15.81
N LEU A 137 31.17 4.01 15.10
CA LEU A 137 31.61 2.69 15.59
C LEU A 137 33.11 2.62 15.85
N GLN A 138 33.91 3.37 15.08
CA GLN A 138 35.37 3.39 15.18
C GLN A 138 35.92 4.60 15.97
N ASP A 139 35.06 5.54 16.35
CA ASP A 139 35.46 6.73 17.08
C ASP A 139 35.67 6.41 18.58
N PRO A 140 36.89 6.63 19.13
CA PRO A 140 37.16 6.40 20.55
C PRO A 140 36.22 7.15 21.50
N GLN A 141 35.68 8.29 21.10
CA GLN A 141 34.76 9.08 21.91
C GLN A 141 33.41 8.40 22.13
N PHE A 142 32.95 7.60 21.16
CA PHE A 142 31.62 6.99 21.17
C PHE A 142 31.63 5.49 21.44
N MET A 143 32.79 4.90 21.77
CA MET A 143 32.98 3.46 21.88
C MET A 143 32.05 2.77 22.88
N GLU A 144 31.83 3.34 24.06
CA GLU A 144 30.92 2.79 25.07
C GLU A 144 29.46 2.80 24.58
N ARG A 145 29.06 3.91 23.94
CA ARG A 145 27.73 4.08 23.35
C ARG A 145 27.53 3.14 22.17
N ALA A 146 28.54 3.02 21.31
CA ALA A 146 28.58 2.11 20.18
C ALA A 146 28.37 0.67 20.59
N GLN A 147 29.04 0.21 21.66
CA GLN A 147 28.83 -1.12 22.21
C GLN A 147 27.39 -1.34 22.69
N LYS A 148 26.85 -0.38 23.47
CA LYS A 148 25.47 -0.46 23.97
C LYS A 148 24.44 -0.55 22.84
N ILE A 149 24.54 0.34 21.85
CA ILE A 149 23.61 0.37 20.72
C ILE A 149 23.79 -0.87 19.83
N THR A 150 25.01 -1.34 19.63
CA THR A 150 25.26 -2.59 18.87
C THR A 150 24.54 -3.78 19.50
N GLU A 151 24.58 -3.93 20.81
CA GLU A 151 23.89 -5.02 21.50
C GLU A 151 22.36 -4.88 21.40
N LEU A 152 21.83 -3.65 21.53
CA LEU A 152 20.40 -3.38 21.34
C LEU A 152 19.96 -3.68 19.90
N SER A 153 20.67 -3.17 18.89
CA SER A 153 20.35 -3.40 17.48
C SER A 153 20.45 -4.88 17.11
N LYS A 154 21.42 -5.62 17.64
CA LYS A 154 21.49 -7.08 17.44
C LYS A 154 20.30 -7.82 18.08
N ALA A 155 19.86 -7.40 19.26
CA ALA A 155 18.66 -7.97 19.88
C ALA A 155 17.42 -7.69 19.03
N GLU A 156 17.23 -6.45 18.57
CA GLU A 156 16.13 -6.06 17.68
C GLU A 156 16.17 -6.82 16.35
N LEU A 157 17.33 -6.99 15.74
CA LEU A 157 17.51 -7.76 14.50
C LEU A 157 17.16 -9.24 14.70
N ARG A 158 17.49 -9.84 15.86
CA ARG A 158 17.12 -11.22 16.18
C ARG A 158 15.62 -11.36 16.39
N ASP A 159 15.00 -10.41 17.08
CA ASP A 159 13.55 -10.38 17.28
C ASP A 159 12.83 -10.17 15.95
N ALA A 160 13.34 -9.27 15.10
CA ALA A 160 12.84 -9.05 13.75
C ALA A 160 13.01 -10.28 12.86
N ALA A 161 14.13 -11.01 12.95
CA ALA A 161 14.33 -12.25 12.21
C ALA A 161 13.40 -13.39 12.67
N SER A 162 12.93 -13.36 13.92
CA SER A 162 11.91 -14.28 14.43
C SER A 162 10.49 -13.91 13.99
N ASN A 163 10.30 -12.70 13.43
CA ASN A 163 9.01 -12.21 12.98
C ASN A 163 8.77 -12.61 11.51
N ASP A 164 7.82 -13.52 11.28
CA ASP A 164 7.46 -14.03 9.95
C ASP A 164 7.08 -12.92 8.94
N ALA A 165 6.47 -11.83 9.40
CA ALA A 165 6.11 -10.70 8.53
C ALA A 165 7.34 -9.88 8.10
N VAL A 166 8.37 -9.77 8.94
CA VAL A 166 9.63 -9.11 8.58
C VAL A 166 10.44 -10.01 7.66
N LYS A 167 10.54 -11.30 8.00
CA LYS A 167 11.25 -12.30 7.20
C LYS A 167 10.73 -12.38 5.76
N SER A 168 9.41 -12.47 5.58
CA SER A 168 8.80 -12.50 4.23
C SER A 168 9.06 -11.23 3.41
N LYS A 169 9.06 -10.05 4.05
CA LYS A 169 9.42 -8.77 3.40
C LYS A 169 10.90 -8.75 2.98
N MET A 170 11.80 -9.22 3.85
CA MET A 170 13.23 -9.32 3.56
C MET A 170 13.50 -10.31 2.41
N GLU A 171 12.81 -11.46 2.39
CA GLU A 171 12.90 -12.43 1.30
C GLU A 171 12.43 -11.83 -0.04
N THR A 172 11.32 -11.09 -0.03
CA THR A 172 10.82 -10.40 -1.24
C THR A 172 11.81 -9.33 -1.72
N ALA A 173 12.42 -8.58 -0.81
CA ALA A 173 13.43 -7.57 -1.15
C ALA A 173 14.69 -8.20 -1.76
N ASN A 174 15.15 -9.32 -1.21
CA ASN A 174 16.29 -10.07 -1.74
C ASN A 174 16.00 -10.64 -3.13
N GLN A 175 14.81 -11.21 -3.35
CA GLN A 175 14.38 -11.65 -4.68
C GLN A 175 14.33 -10.49 -5.69
N THR A 176 13.94 -9.30 -5.24
CA THR A 176 13.86 -8.11 -6.09
C THR A 176 15.23 -7.51 -6.40
N LYS A 177 16.22 -7.69 -5.52
CA LYS A 177 17.58 -7.15 -5.69
C LYS A 177 18.28 -7.69 -6.94
N ASP A 178 18.03 -8.96 -7.26
CA ASP A 178 18.62 -9.64 -8.41
C ASP A 178 17.75 -9.53 -9.69
N SER A 179 16.58 -8.88 -9.59
CA SER A 179 15.70 -8.66 -10.74
C SER A 179 16.27 -7.63 -11.71
N GLY A 180 16.20 -7.93 -13.00
CA GLY A 180 16.61 -7.00 -14.05
C GLY A 180 15.74 -5.73 -14.09
N PRO A 181 16.23 -4.62 -14.67
CA PRO A 181 15.50 -3.36 -14.75
C PRO A 181 14.17 -3.44 -15.53
N LEU A 182 14.00 -4.47 -16.35
CA LEU A 182 12.78 -4.72 -17.13
C LEU A 182 11.83 -5.71 -16.45
N GLN A 183 12.21 -6.31 -15.32
CA GLN A 183 11.38 -7.28 -14.62
C GLN A 183 9.97 -6.74 -14.29
N PRO A 184 9.79 -5.48 -13.84
CA PRO A 184 8.45 -4.94 -13.60
C PRO A 184 7.55 -4.89 -14.85
N LEU A 185 8.14 -4.77 -16.05
CA LEU A 185 7.38 -4.80 -17.31
C LEU A 185 7.00 -6.23 -17.70
N VAL A 186 7.85 -7.20 -17.38
CA VAL A 186 7.55 -8.63 -17.58
C VAL A 186 6.44 -9.06 -16.64
N ASP A 187 6.52 -8.64 -15.37
CA ASP A 187 5.55 -8.98 -14.32
C ASP A 187 4.18 -8.34 -14.52
N LEU A 188 4.07 -7.33 -15.41
CA LEU A 188 2.82 -6.71 -15.82
C LEU A 188 1.88 -7.70 -16.50
N VAL A 189 2.43 -8.67 -17.25
CA VAL A 189 1.66 -9.64 -18.03
C VAL A 189 1.47 -10.91 -17.21
N PRO A 190 0.25 -11.23 -16.74
CA PRO A 190 0.02 -12.45 -15.97
C PRO A 190 0.18 -13.71 -16.83
N GLN A 191 0.77 -14.74 -16.25
CA GLN A 191 0.72 -16.10 -16.82
C GLN A 191 -0.68 -16.71 -16.63
N ASN A 192 -1.37 -16.38 -15.52
CA ASN A 192 -2.73 -16.84 -15.20
C ASN A 192 -3.54 -15.73 -14.53
N ILE A 193 -4.71 -15.42 -15.10
CA ILE A 193 -5.60 -14.38 -14.56
C ILE A 193 -6.30 -14.82 -13.27
N PHE A 194 -6.67 -16.08 -13.14
CA PHE A 194 -7.42 -16.57 -11.97
C PHE A 194 -6.57 -16.52 -10.69
N GLU A 195 -5.27 -16.81 -10.82
CA GLU A 195 -4.32 -16.63 -9.73
C GLU A 195 -4.16 -15.15 -9.37
N SER A 196 -4.03 -14.29 -10.38
CA SER A 196 -3.90 -12.83 -10.18
C SER A 196 -5.14 -12.20 -9.55
N LEU A 197 -6.33 -12.76 -9.77
CA LEU A 197 -7.59 -12.32 -9.14
C LEU A 197 -7.71 -12.76 -7.68
N SER A 198 -7.02 -13.83 -7.29
CA SER A 198 -7.02 -14.32 -5.91
C SER A 198 -6.03 -13.58 -4.99
N ASP A 199 -5.03 -12.92 -5.58
CA ASP A 199 -3.99 -12.20 -4.87
C ASP A 199 -4.13 -10.68 -5.02
N ASN A 200 -4.37 -9.99 -3.91
CA ASN A 200 -4.45 -8.53 -3.87
C ASN A 200 -3.12 -7.84 -4.22
N GLY A 201 -1.97 -8.51 -4.08
CA GLY A 201 -0.67 -7.98 -4.49
C GLY A 201 -0.51 -7.86 -6.00
N SER A 202 -1.34 -8.57 -6.77
CA SER A 202 -1.24 -8.70 -8.22
C SER A 202 -2.18 -7.76 -9.00
N MET A 203 -2.67 -6.67 -8.39
CA MET A 203 -3.62 -5.74 -9.04
C MET A 203 -3.13 -5.19 -10.38
N LEU A 204 -1.83 -4.92 -10.52
CA LEU A 204 -1.26 -4.44 -11.78
C LEU A 204 -1.47 -5.43 -12.95
N LYS A 205 -1.37 -6.73 -12.66
CA LYS A 205 -1.64 -7.81 -13.63
C LYS A 205 -3.13 -7.86 -14.01
N VAL A 206 -4.02 -7.69 -13.03
CA VAL A 206 -5.47 -7.63 -13.25
C VAL A 206 -5.83 -6.44 -14.14
N ILE A 207 -5.26 -5.26 -13.86
CA ILE A 207 -5.42 -4.04 -14.67
C ILE A 207 -4.94 -4.27 -16.10
N PHE A 208 -3.75 -4.85 -16.29
CA PHE A 208 -3.22 -5.13 -17.62
C PHE A 208 -4.14 -6.06 -18.42
N PHE A 209 -4.57 -7.17 -17.81
CA PHE A 209 -5.53 -8.07 -18.44
C PHE A 209 -6.84 -7.36 -18.78
N ALA A 210 -7.40 -6.58 -17.86
CA ALA A 210 -8.65 -5.85 -18.06
C ALA A 210 -8.56 -4.87 -19.24
N LEU A 211 -7.45 -4.13 -19.35
CA LEU A 211 -7.18 -3.22 -20.46
C LEU A 211 -7.07 -4.00 -21.78
N PHE A 212 -6.27 -5.07 -21.80
CA PHE A 212 -6.08 -5.88 -23.01
C PHE A 212 -7.40 -6.51 -23.47
N PHE A 213 -8.19 -7.05 -22.53
CA PHE A 213 -9.51 -7.62 -22.79
C PHE A 213 -10.50 -6.57 -23.30
N GLY A 214 -10.55 -5.40 -22.65
CA GLY A 214 -11.41 -4.28 -23.07
C GLY A 214 -11.07 -3.75 -24.47
N ILE A 215 -9.78 -3.57 -24.79
CA ILE A 215 -9.33 -3.22 -26.14
C ILE A 215 -9.73 -4.31 -27.14
N SER A 216 -9.55 -5.59 -26.79
CA SER A 216 -9.90 -6.71 -27.67
C SER A 216 -11.40 -6.73 -27.99
N LEU A 217 -12.27 -6.34 -27.05
CA LEU A 217 -13.71 -6.19 -27.29
C LEU A 217 -14.03 -5.09 -28.32
N LEU A 218 -13.22 -4.04 -28.42
CA LEU A 218 -13.38 -2.98 -29.43
C LEU A 218 -12.91 -3.41 -30.82
N LEU A 219 -12.04 -4.43 -30.90
CA LEU A 219 -11.45 -4.89 -32.16
C LEU A 219 -12.28 -5.98 -32.86
N ILE A 220 -13.37 -6.45 -32.24
CA ILE A 220 -14.28 -7.45 -32.80
C ILE A 220 -15.63 -6.81 -33.17
N PRO A 221 -16.42 -7.43 -34.07
CA PRO A 221 -17.73 -6.89 -34.45
C PRO A 221 -18.69 -6.75 -33.26
N ASP A 222 -19.47 -5.67 -33.24
CA ASP A 222 -20.39 -5.36 -32.13
C ASP A 222 -21.36 -6.51 -31.82
N SER A 223 -21.89 -7.18 -32.85
CA SER A 223 -22.77 -8.35 -32.69
C SER A 223 -22.19 -9.50 -31.83
N LYS A 224 -20.86 -9.58 -31.71
CA LYS A 224 -20.17 -10.55 -30.85
C LYS A 224 -19.74 -9.94 -29.52
N SER A 225 -19.42 -8.64 -29.50
CA SER A 225 -18.95 -7.95 -28.30
C SER A 225 -20.08 -7.55 -27.34
N ASP A 226 -21.26 -7.19 -27.86
CA ASP A 226 -22.35 -6.59 -27.09
C ASP A 226 -22.87 -7.50 -25.96
N PRO A 227 -23.07 -8.82 -26.16
CA PRO A 227 -23.46 -9.70 -25.06
C PRO A 227 -22.42 -9.72 -23.93
N VAL A 228 -21.14 -9.63 -24.26
CA VAL A 228 -20.04 -9.61 -23.28
C VAL A 228 -19.98 -8.27 -22.57
N LYS A 229 -20.11 -7.14 -23.29
CA LYS A 229 -20.19 -5.80 -22.71
C LYS A 229 -21.35 -5.71 -21.70
N ASN A 230 -22.55 -6.13 -22.09
CA ASN A 230 -23.73 -6.14 -21.22
C ASN A 230 -23.53 -7.01 -19.95
N PHE A 231 -22.87 -8.16 -20.09
CA PHE A 231 -22.52 -9.00 -18.94
C PHE A 231 -21.54 -8.31 -17.99
N VAL A 232 -20.49 -7.68 -18.54
CA VAL A 232 -19.48 -6.94 -17.77
C VAL A 232 -20.12 -5.77 -17.04
N ASP A 233 -20.96 -4.99 -17.72
CA ASP A 233 -21.65 -3.83 -17.15
C ASP A 233 -22.61 -4.24 -16.03
N GLY A 234 -23.45 -5.26 -16.26
CA GLY A 234 -24.34 -5.78 -15.23
C GLY A 234 -23.58 -6.31 -14.02
N THR A 235 -22.43 -6.95 -14.23
CA THR A 235 -21.58 -7.42 -13.13
C THR A 235 -20.93 -6.26 -12.37
N MET A 236 -20.44 -5.23 -13.08
CA MET A 236 -19.92 -4.00 -12.47
C MET A 236 -20.97 -3.33 -11.59
N GLU A 237 -22.21 -3.19 -12.06
CA GLU A 237 -23.32 -2.60 -11.30
C GLU A 237 -23.63 -3.39 -10.02
N ILE A 238 -23.58 -4.72 -10.08
CA ILE A 238 -23.73 -5.58 -8.89
C ILE A 238 -22.63 -5.27 -7.88
N PHE A 239 -21.37 -5.18 -8.31
CA PHE A 239 -20.26 -4.85 -7.41
C PHE A 239 -20.37 -3.43 -6.83
N LEU A 240 -20.79 -2.43 -7.62
CA LEU A 240 -21.09 -1.09 -7.11
C LEU A 240 -22.19 -1.13 -6.05
N LYS A 241 -23.23 -1.94 -6.26
CA LYS A 241 -24.29 -2.12 -5.26
C LYS A 241 -23.79 -2.82 -3.99
N MET A 242 -22.87 -3.78 -4.11
CA MET A 242 -22.21 -4.39 -2.96
C MET A 242 -21.41 -3.36 -2.17
N VAL A 243 -20.68 -2.45 -2.84
CA VAL A 243 -20.00 -1.33 -2.18
C VAL A 243 -21.00 -0.50 -1.39
N ASP A 244 -22.13 -0.10 -1.98
CA ASP A 244 -23.15 0.70 -1.28
C ASP A 244 -23.65 0.01 0.01
N ILE A 245 -23.89 -1.30 -0.04
CA ILE A 245 -24.36 -2.08 1.11
C ILE A 245 -23.29 -2.10 2.20
N VAL A 246 -22.05 -2.39 1.84
CA VAL A 246 -20.91 -2.43 2.78
C VAL A 246 -20.67 -1.04 3.40
N MET A 247 -20.77 0.02 2.60
CA MET A 247 -20.57 1.40 3.04
C MET A 247 -21.65 1.89 4.00
N GLN A 248 -22.88 1.36 3.94
CA GLN A 248 -23.92 1.68 4.93
C GLN A 248 -23.56 1.16 6.33
N ALA A 249 -22.84 0.04 6.42
CA ALA A 249 -22.36 -0.53 7.67
C ALA A 249 -21.00 0.05 8.11
N ALA A 250 -20.32 0.83 7.26
CA ALA A 250 -19.00 1.41 7.54
C ALA A 250 -18.90 2.16 8.87
N PRO A 251 -19.89 2.97 9.33
CA PRO A 251 -19.78 3.65 10.63
C PRO A 251 -19.58 2.72 11.82
N PHE A 252 -20.18 1.53 11.78
CA PHE A 252 -20.03 0.50 12.81
C PHE A 252 -18.68 -0.20 12.70
N PHE A 253 -18.28 -0.54 11.47
CA PHE A 253 -17.01 -1.23 11.23
C PHE A 253 -15.77 -0.36 11.43
N VAL A 254 -15.87 0.96 11.19
CA VAL A 254 -14.78 1.92 11.41
C VAL A 254 -14.59 2.23 12.90
N PHE A 255 -15.63 2.02 13.72
CA PHE A 255 -15.50 2.07 15.17
C PHE A 255 -14.69 0.88 15.73
N ALA A 256 -14.81 -0.28 15.07
CA ALA A 256 -14.33 -1.56 15.56
C ALA A 256 -12.91 -1.91 15.10
#